data_AF-A0A3N8S270-F1
#
_entry.id   AF-A0A3N8S270-F1
#
_cell.length_a   1.000
_cell.length_b   1.000
_cell.length_c   1.000
_cell.angle_alpha   90.00
_cell.angle_beta   90.00
_cell.angle_gamma   90.00
#
_symmetry.space_group_name_H-M   'P 1'
#
loop_
_entity.id
_entity.type
_entity.pdbx_description
1 polymer ?
#
loop_
_entity_poly.entity_id
_entity_poly.type
_entity_poly.pdbx_seq_one_letter_code
_entity_poly.pdbx_strand_id
1 'polypeptide(L)'
;MDGGLKNMNGVYYRFQLCGTGGNDQDGTDDRIQLKVFSGDGELLARRYFSVNWYAGKTSHQPLKYEGNSVRYIDVSDEANFHKHLGIPPTKLDWILARLPLF
;
A
#
# COMPACT_ATOMS: atom_id res chain seq x y z
N MET A 1 8.56 6.89 0.36
CA MET A 1 9.18 5.93 -0.58
C MET A 1 8.35 5.90 -1.86
N ASP A 2 8.97 5.93 -3.05
CA ASP A 2 8.20 5.77 -4.30
C ASP A 2 8.11 4.26 -4.64
N GLY A 3 6.90 3.72 -4.79
CA GLY A 3 6.69 2.35 -5.26
C GLY A 3 6.93 2.22 -6.78
N GLY A 4 7.03 3.35 -7.46
CA GLY A 4 7.38 3.49 -8.85
C GLY A 4 6.23 3.22 -9.81
N LEU A 5 6.53 3.33 -11.10
CA LEU A 5 5.63 2.96 -12.18
C LEU A 5 5.73 1.46 -12.43
N LYS A 6 4.59 0.77 -12.56
CA LYS A 6 4.51 -0.66 -12.89
C LYS A 6 3.55 -0.89 -14.03
N ASN A 7 3.95 -1.72 -14.99
CA ASN A 7 3.05 -2.26 -16.00
C ASN A 7 2.33 -3.48 -15.40
N MET A 8 1.01 -3.46 -15.39
CA MET A 8 0.17 -4.57 -14.96
C MET A 8 -0.85 -4.83 -16.06
N ASN A 9 -0.66 -5.94 -16.78
CA ASN A 9 -1.45 -6.34 -17.95
C ASN A 9 -1.53 -5.29 -19.06
N GLY A 10 -0.40 -4.67 -19.41
CA GLY A 10 -0.34 -3.67 -20.47
C GLY A 10 -0.76 -2.26 -20.03
N VAL A 11 -1.26 -2.08 -18.81
CA VAL A 11 -1.66 -0.78 -18.26
C VAL A 11 -0.64 -0.33 -17.21
N TYR A 12 -0.21 0.92 -17.28
CA TYR A 12 0.74 1.50 -16.32
C TYR A 12 0.01 2.13 -15.13
N TYR A 13 0.52 1.83 -13.93
CA TYR A 13 0.05 2.39 -12.67
C TYR A 13 1.23 2.91 -11.86
N ARG A 14 1.06 4.06 -11.20
CA ARG A 14 2.06 4.60 -10.28
C ARG A 14 1.68 4.27 -8.84
N PHE A 15 2.60 3.66 -8.10
CA PHE A 15 2.45 3.33 -6.69
C PHE A 15 3.28 4.30 -5.85
N GLN A 16 2.66 4.97 -4.88
CA GLN A 16 3.34 5.91 -3.99
C GLN A 16 3.13 5.48 -2.54
N LEU A 17 4.21 5.44 -1.76
CA LEU A 17 4.21 5.09 -0.34
C LEU A 17 4.66 6.30 0.50
N CYS A 18 3.83 6.73 1.43
CA CYS A 18 4.20 7.72 2.43
C CYS A 18 4.08 7.08 3.81
N GLY A 19 5.22 6.84 4.47
CA GLY A 19 5.24 6.48 5.88
C GLY A 19 5.13 7.74 6.73
N THR A 20 4.54 7.62 7.91
CA THR A 20 4.59 8.68 8.91
C THR A 20 5.99 8.86 9.50
N GLY A 21 6.88 7.88 9.30
CA GLY A 21 8.18 7.88 9.97
C GLY A 21 7.92 7.74 11.46
N GLY A 22 7.43 6.57 11.87
CA GLY A 22 7.31 6.20 13.27
C GLY A 22 8.59 6.54 14.03
N ASN A 23 8.49 6.80 15.33
CA ASN A 23 9.67 7.07 16.15
C ASN A 23 10.52 5.80 16.12
N ASP A 24 11.54 5.78 15.25
CA ASP A 24 12.35 4.59 14.97
C ASP A 24 12.92 4.01 16.27
N GLN A 25 13.08 4.81 17.33
CA GLN A 25 13.72 4.37 18.56
C GLN A 25 12.90 3.46 19.48
N ASP A 26 11.58 3.29 19.27
CA ASP A 26 10.70 2.59 20.22
C ASP A 26 10.18 1.23 19.73
N GLY A 27 10.57 0.78 18.53
CA GLY A 27 10.10 -0.51 17.98
C GLY A 27 8.61 -0.52 17.60
N THR A 28 7.96 0.64 17.58
CA THR A 28 6.55 0.82 17.23
C THR A 28 6.29 0.66 15.74
N ASP A 29 5.08 0.24 15.40
CA ASP A 29 4.68 0.11 14.00
C ASP A 29 4.57 1.48 13.32
N ASP A 30 5.14 1.61 12.12
CA ASP A 30 5.00 2.78 11.27
C ASP A 30 3.75 2.67 10.40
N ARG A 31 2.99 3.77 10.32
CA ARG A 31 1.78 3.84 9.49
C ARG A 31 2.17 4.24 8.08
N ILE A 32 1.87 3.36 7.15
CA ILE A 32 2.14 3.54 5.73
C ILE A 32 0.85 3.87 5.00
N GLN A 33 0.88 4.93 4.19
CA GLN A 33 -0.13 5.24 3.21
C GLN A 33 0.34 4.77 1.83
N LEU A 34 -0.39 3.84 1.22
CA LEU A 34 -0.24 3.46 -0.18
C LEU A 34 -1.27 4.18 -1.04
N LYS A 35 -0.81 4.89 -2.07
CA LYS A 35 -1.65 5.44 -3.14
C LYS A 35 -1.34 4.75 -4.45
N VAL A 36 -2.39 4.49 -5.23
CA VAL A 36 -2.30 3.96 -6.58
C VAL A 36 -2.90 4.97 -7.52
N PHE A 37 -2.14 5.36 -8.54
CA PHE A 37 -2.57 6.29 -9.57
C PHE A 37 -2.63 5.62 -10.94
N SER A 38 -3.52 6.09 -11.80
CA SER A 38 -3.49 5.78 -13.23
C SER A 38 -2.23 6.36 -13.89
N GLY A 39 -1.96 5.94 -15.13
CA GLY A 39 -0.87 6.51 -15.94
C GLY A 39 -0.98 8.03 -16.13
N ASP A 40 -2.19 8.56 -16.14
CA ASP A 40 -2.48 9.99 -16.31
C ASP A 40 -2.48 10.76 -14.96
N GLY A 41 -2.22 10.08 -13.84
CA GLY A 41 -2.10 10.68 -12.51
C GLY A 41 -3.38 10.73 -11.69
N GLU A 42 -4.47 10.08 -12.12
CA GLU A 42 -5.70 10.01 -11.34
C GLU A 42 -5.55 9.07 -10.13
N LEU A 43 -5.95 9.49 -8.93
CA LEU A 43 -5.97 8.61 -7.75
C LEU A 43 -7.05 7.52 -7.90
N LEU A 44 -6.64 6.26 -7.96
CA LEU A 44 -7.53 5.11 -8.14
C LEU A 44 -7.81 4.36 -6.83
N ALA A 45 -6.81 4.26 -5.96
CA ALA A 45 -6.96 3.61 -4.67
C ALA A 45 -6.05 4.23 -3.62
N ARG A 46 -6.47 4.12 -2.37
CA ARG A 46 -5.68 4.46 -1.19
C ARG A 46 -5.85 3.39 -0.13
N ARG A 47 -4.76 3.01 0.52
CA ARG A 47 -4.71 2.06 1.64
C ARG A 47 -3.83 2.62 2.75
N TYR A 48 -4.17 2.23 3.96
CA TYR A 48 -3.39 2.50 5.16
C TYR A 48 -3.11 1.16 5.80
N PHE A 49 -1.86 0.94 6.22
CA PHE A 49 -1.44 -0.26 6.90
C PHE A 49 -0.26 0.06 7.80
N SER A 50 0.04 -0.87 8.71
CA SER A 50 1.16 -0.72 9.62
C SER A 50 2.27 -1.70 9.25
N VAL A 51 3.52 -1.30 9.41
CA VAL A 51 4.70 -2.18 9.28
C VAL A 51 5.57 -2.05 10.52
N ASN A 52 6.21 -3.14 10.92
CA ASN A 52 7.17 -3.10 12.01
C ASN A 52 8.59 -3.20 11.45
N TRP A 53 9.39 -2.14 11.58
CA TRP A 53 10.76 -2.09 11.05
C TRP A 53 11.77 -2.93 11.87
N TYR A 54 11.43 -3.31 13.11
CA TYR A 54 12.32 -3.99 14.05
C TYR A 54 12.06 -5.50 14.16
N ALA A 55 10.83 -5.94 13.91
CA ALA A 55 10.41 -7.35 14.00
C ALA A 55 10.96 -8.23 12.85
N GLY A 56 12.01 -7.79 12.16
CA GLY A 56 12.69 -8.50 11.09
C GLY A 56 12.03 -8.33 9.72
N LYS A 57 12.70 -8.86 8.68
CA LYS A 57 12.36 -8.66 7.26
C LYS A 57 10.93 -9.05 6.89
N THR A 58 10.29 -9.94 7.63
CA THR A 58 8.91 -10.38 7.39
C THR A 58 7.88 -9.30 7.71
N SER A 59 8.22 -8.31 8.55
CA SER A 59 7.27 -7.33 9.07
C SER A 59 7.26 -6.00 8.32
N HIS A 60 8.11 -5.87 7.30
CA HIS A 60 8.25 -4.67 6.47
C HIS A 60 8.64 -5.01 5.01
N GLN A 61 8.07 -6.09 4.46
CA GLN A 61 8.40 -6.52 3.09
C GLN A 61 8.00 -5.44 2.05
N PRO A 62 8.79 -5.28 0.97
CA PRO A 62 8.37 -4.46 -0.16
C PRO A 62 7.06 -4.94 -0.77
N LEU A 63 6.35 -4.03 -1.46
CA LEU A 63 5.19 -4.40 -2.27
C LEU A 63 5.56 -5.50 -3.27
N LYS A 64 4.73 -6.54 -3.36
CA LYS A 64 4.85 -7.58 -4.38
C LYS A 64 3.77 -7.40 -5.43
N TYR A 65 4.16 -7.46 -6.69
CA TYR A 65 3.28 -7.28 -7.84
C TYR A 65 3.08 -8.64 -8.50
N GLU A 66 1.84 -9.14 -8.49
CA GLU A 66 1.52 -10.50 -8.93
C GLU A 66 0.23 -10.49 -9.75
N GLY A 67 0.36 -10.72 -11.06
CA GLY A 67 -0.75 -10.71 -12.01
C GLY A 67 -1.56 -9.42 -11.89
N ASN A 68 -2.81 -9.56 -11.44
CA ASN A 68 -3.79 -8.49 -11.31
C ASN A 68 -3.87 -7.96 -9.87
N SER A 69 -2.80 -8.06 -9.09
CA SER A 69 -2.84 -7.66 -7.68
C SER A 69 -1.50 -7.15 -7.16
N VAL A 70 -1.59 -6.32 -6.13
CA VAL A 70 -0.47 -5.90 -5.30
C VAL A 70 -0.65 -6.45 -3.90
N ARG A 71 0.37 -7.16 -3.42
CA ARG A 71 0.42 -7.72 -2.08
C ARG A 71 1.26 -6.81 -1.18
N TYR A 72 0.75 -6.56 0.03
CA TYR A 72 1.41 -5.79 1.07
C TYR A 72 1.19 -6.44 2.43
N ILE A 73 1.93 -5.99 3.44
CA ILE A 73 1.83 -6.50 4.81
C ILE A 73 1.21 -5.42 5.67
N ASP A 74 0.27 -5.82 6.53
CA ASP A 74 -0.33 -4.98 7.54
C ASP A 74 -0.23 -5.68 8.90
N VAL A 75 0.74 -5.25 9.73
CA VAL A 75 0.96 -5.84 11.05
C VAL A 75 -0.13 -5.48 12.06
N SER A 76 -0.98 -4.49 11.75
CA SER A 76 -2.10 -4.13 12.62
C SER A 76 -3.26 -5.13 12.56
N ASP A 77 -3.26 -6.05 11.61
CA ASP A 77 -4.20 -7.17 11.53
C ASP A 77 -3.51 -8.49 11.84
N GLU A 78 -3.55 -8.88 13.11
CA GLU A 78 -2.91 -10.10 13.63
C GLU A 78 -3.48 -11.39 13.03
N ALA A 79 -4.72 -11.37 12.53
CA ALA A 79 -5.37 -12.54 11.95
C ALA A 79 -4.96 -12.74 10.48
N ASN A 80 -4.67 -11.65 9.75
CA ASN A 80 -4.27 -11.72 8.36
C ASN A 80 -3.33 -10.58 7.96
N PHE A 81 -2.03 -10.81 8.17
CA PHE A 81 -0.97 -9.89 7.79
C PHE A 81 -0.87 -9.65 6.28
N HIS A 82 -1.20 -10.63 5.44
CA HIS A 82 -1.03 -10.53 4.00
C HIS A 82 -2.26 -9.94 3.32
N LYS A 83 -2.14 -8.68 2.93
CA LYS A 83 -3.21 -7.96 2.25
C LYS A 83 -3.00 -7.93 0.75
N HIS A 84 -4.11 -7.84 0.03
CA HIS A 84 -4.16 -7.78 -1.42
C HIS A 84 -4.98 -6.58 -1.88
N LEU A 85 -4.49 -5.89 -2.90
CA LEU A 85 -5.21 -4.88 -3.65
C LEU A 85 -5.33 -5.35 -5.10
N GLY A 86 -6.56 -5.52 -5.60
CA GLY A 86 -6.81 -5.83 -7.00
C GLY A 86 -6.45 -4.67 -7.92
N ILE A 87 -5.93 -4.99 -9.10
CA ILE A 87 -5.54 -4.07 -10.17
C ILE A 87 -6.23 -4.51 -11.47
N PRO A 88 -7.04 -3.65 -12.13
CA PRO A 88 -7.38 -2.29 -11.71
C PRO A 88 -8.16 -2.26 -10.39
N PRO A 89 -8.00 -1.23 -9.56
CA PRO A 89 -8.84 -1.04 -8.38
C PRO A 89 -10.32 -0.94 -8.75
N THR A 90 -11.19 -1.31 -7.82
CA THR A 90 -12.64 -1.27 -8.05
C THR A 90 -13.16 0.17 -8.05
N LYS A 91 -14.38 0.38 -8.59
CA LYS A 91 -15.05 1.69 -8.45
C LYS A 91 -15.26 2.08 -6.98
N LEU A 92 -15.48 1.10 -6.10
CA LEU A 92 -15.59 1.35 -4.66
C LEU A 92 -14.25 1.85 -4.10
N ASP A 93 -13.13 1.28 -4.51
CA ASP A 93 -11.80 1.78 -4.12
C ASP A 93 -11.58 3.23 -4.51
N TRP A 94 -12.03 3.59 -5.71
CA TRP A 94 -11.95 4.95 -6.23
C TRP A 94 -12.75 5.95 -5.38
N ILE A 95 -13.94 5.55 -4.94
CA ILE A 95 -14.79 6.35 -4.03
C ILE A 95 -14.10 6.48 -2.66
N LEU A 96 -13.72 5.36 -2.04
CA LEU A 96 -13.09 5.32 -0.72
C LEU A 96 -11.74 6.07 -0.69
N ALA A 97 -11.03 6.13 -1.81
CA ALA A 97 -9.79 6.88 -1.92
C ALA A 97 -9.96 8.40 -1.75
N ARG A 98 -11.17 8.92 -1.97
CA ARG A 98 -11.50 10.36 -1.93
C ARG A 98 -12.22 10.81 -0.67
N LEU A 99 -12.72 9.88 0.13
CA LEU A 99 -13.35 10.22 1.40
C LEU A 99 -12.28 10.57 2.44
N PRO A 100 -12.43 11.66 3.21
CA PRO A 100 -11.64 11.82 4.42
C PRO A 100 -11.97 10.65 5.35
N LEU A 101 -10.94 9.97 5.86
CA LEU A 101 -11.15 9.03 6.95
C LEU A 101 -11.44 9.86 8.21
N PHE A 102 -12.51 9.49 8.92
CA PHE A 102 -12.89 10.04 10.22
C PHE A 102 -11.91 9.61 11.31
#